data_AF-Q11J46-F1
#
_entry.id   AF-Q11J46-F1
#
_cell.length_a   1.000
_cell.length_b   1.000
_cell.length_c   1.000
_cell.angle_alpha   90.00
_cell.angle_beta   90.00
_cell.angle_gamma   90.00
#
_symmetry.space_group_name_H-M   'P 1'
#
loop_
_entity.id
_entity.type
_entity.pdbx_description
1 polymer ?
#
loop_
_entity_poly.entity_id
_entity_poly.type
_entity_poly.pdbx_seq_one_letter_code
_entity_poly.pdbx_strand_id
1 'polypeptide(L)' 'MRRLTEAQMRALKAMPFDYMEWGLDLLGPLPEAVRSRSTLHALEERGLAKCLSGAMSRQWIITEAGRAALKMEGCDG' A
#
# COMPACT_ATOMS: atom_id res chain seq x y z
N MET A 1 8.61 -3.68 16.54
CA MET A 1 7.62 -3.47 15.47
C MET A 1 6.47 -4.45 15.67
N ARG A 2 5.19 -4.01 15.61
CA ARG A 2 4.04 -4.95 15.66
C ARG A 2 3.94 -5.68 14.30
N ARG A 3 3.73 -7.00 14.32
CA ARG A 3 3.48 -7.82 13.11
C ARG A 3 2.36 -7.23 12.26
N LEU A 4 2.44 -7.40 10.93
CA LEU A 4 1.38 -6.98 10.04
C LEU A 4 0.24 -8.01 10.09
N THR A 5 -1.00 -7.54 10.06
CA THR A 5 -2.13 -8.46 9.88
C THR A 5 -2.20 -8.96 8.44
N GLU A 6 -2.84 -10.10 8.19
CA GLU A 6 -3.05 -10.59 6.81
C GLU A 6 -3.72 -9.56 5.91
N ALA A 7 -4.70 -8.80 6.44
CA ALA A 7 -5.36 -7.73 5.71
C ALA A 7 -4.39 -6.60 5.33
N GLN A 8 -3.50 -6.21 6.25
CA GLN A 8 -2.46 -5.20 6.01
C GLN A 8 -1.45 -5.68 4.96
N MET A 9 -1.02 -6.94 5.04
CA MET A 9 -0.11 -7.52 4.05
C MET A 9 -0.75 -7.62 2.66
N ARG A 10 -2.01 -8.04 2.56
CA ARG A 10 -2.75 -8.08 1.29
C ARG A 10 -2.92 -6.68 0.70
N ALA A 11 -3.22 -5.68 1.54
CA ALA A 11 -3.32 -4.30 1.10
C ALA A 11 -1.98 -3.78 0.57
N LEU A 12 -0.88 -4.00 1.29
CA LEU A 12 0.46 -3.60 0.83
C LEU A 12 0.86 -4.29 -0.49
N LYS A 13 0.58 -5.59 -0.65
CA LYS A 13 0.87 -6.34 -1.89
C LYS A 13 0.06 -5.86 -3.09
N ALA A 14 -1.14 -5.33 -2.85
CA ALA A 14 -2.01 -4.78 -3.89
C ALA A 14 -1.68 -3.33 -4.28
N MET A 15 -0.84 -2.65 -3.49
CA MET A 15 -0.47 -1.26 -3.75
C MET A 15 0.67 -1.15 -4.76
N PRO A 16 0.57 -0.22 -5.72
CA PRO A 16 1.68 0.11 -6.61
C PRO A 16 2.82 0.78 -5.84
N PHE A 17 4.05 0.49 -6.24
CA PHE A 17 5.24 1.22 -5.77
C PHE A 17 5.43 2.48 -6.61
N ASP A 18 5.77 3.59 -5.97
CA ASP A 18 5.77 4.95 -6.54
C ASP A 18 6.59 5.10 -7.85
N TYR A 19 6.10 5.96 -8.74
CA TYR A 19 6.75 6.49 -9.96
C TYR A 19 7.15 5.48 -11.07
N MET A 20 6.18 4.81 -11.69
CA MET A 20 6.29 4.57 -13.13
C MET A 20 5.40 5.58 -13.86
N GLU A 21 5.99 6.68 -14.31
CA GLU A 21 5.53 7.34 -15.54
C GLU A 21 5.80 6.38 -16.71
N TRP A 22 5.02 5.31 -16.82
CA TRP A 22 4.93 4.55 -18.07
C TRP A 22 3.56 4.84 -18.65
N GLY A 23 3.50 5.95 -19.38
CA GLY A 23 2.44 6.27 -20.34
C GLY A 23 1.01 6.14 -19.82
N LEU A 24 0.48 7.19 -19.20
CA LEU A 24 -0.95 7.53 -19.14
C LEU A 24 -1.94 6.50 -18.53
N ASP A 25 -1.54 5.29 -18.18
CA ASP A 25 -2.41 4.34 -17.49
C ASP A 25 -2.44 4.68 -16.00
N LEU A 26 -3.43 5.49 -15.65
CA LEU A 26 -3.80 5.86 -14.30
C LEU A 26 -3.79 4.63 -13.39
N LEU A 27 -3.00 4.70 -12.31
CA LEU A 27 -3.05 3.73 -11.22
C LEU A 27 -4.52 3.49 -10.85
N GLY A 28 -5.01 2.29 -11.16
CA GLY A 28 -6.38 1.90 -10.93
C GLY A 28 -6.72 1.88 -9.44
N PRO A 29 -8.01 1.92 -9.08
CA PRO A 29 -8.43 1.81 -7.69
C PRO A 29 -7.96 0.48 -7.10
N LEU A 30 -7.56 0.52 -5.81
CA LEU A 30 -7.27 -0.71 -5.08
C LEU A 30 -8.48 -1.68 -5.12
N PRO A 31 -8.24 -3.00 -5.17
CA PRO A 31 -9.31 -3.99 -5.09
C PRO A 31 -10.22 -3.75 -3.88
N GLU A 32 -11.53 -3.97 -4.02
CA GLU A 32 -12.49 -3.71 -2.93
C GLU A 32 -12.15 -4.45 -1.64
N ALA A 33 -11.68 -5.69 -1.78
CA ALA A 33 -11.26 -6.54 -0.67
C ALA A 33 -10.15 -5.96 0.22
N VAL A 34 -9.40 -4.95 -0.28
CA VAL A 34 -8.32 -4.30 0.46
C VAL A 34 -8.55 -2.80 0.71
N ARG A 35 -9.70 -2.25 0.28
CA ARG A 35 -10.09 -0.83 0.48
C ARG A 35 -10.60 -0.50 1.89
N SER A 36 -10.25 -1.31 2.90
CA SER A 36 -10.66 -1.06 4.29
C SER A 36 -10.02 0.22 4.82
N ARG A 37 -10.84 1.22 5.16
CA ARG A 37 -10.38 2.53 5.67
C ARG A 37 -9.47 2.38 6.89
N SER A 38 -9.82 1.50 7.83
CA SER A 38 -9.03 1.25 9.03
C SER A 38 -7.68 0.62 8.71
N THR A 39 -7.63 -0.27 7.72
CA THR A 39 -6.39 -0.91 7.28
C THR A 39 -5.47 0.08 6.58
N LEU A 40 -6.01 0.89 5.67
CA LEU A 40 -5.24 1.88 4.91
C LEU A 40 -4.69 2.98 5.83
N HIS A 41 -5.51 3.50 6.75
CA HIS A 41 -5.08 4.49 7.74
C HIS A 41 -3.98 3.94 8.65
N ALA A 42 -4.14 2.70 9.14
CA ALA A 42 -3.11 2.07 9.96
C ALA A 42 -1.78 1.82 9.22
N LEU A 43 -1.82 1.61 7.90
CA LEU A 43 -0.61 1.50 7.08
C LEU A 43 0.05 2.86 6.85
N GLU A 44 -0.75 3.92 6.70
CA GLU A 44 -0.30 5.31 6.57
C GLU A 44 0.37 5.81 7.84
N GLU A 45 -0.27 5.63 9.00
CA GLU A 45 0.28 6.03 10.30
C GLU A 45 1.61 5.34 10.63
N ARG A 46 1.82 4.15 10.05
CA ARG A 46 3.07 3.39 10.19
C ARG A 46 4.12 3.75 9.13
N GLY A 47 3.81 4.66 8.22
CA GLY A 47 4.68 5.04 7.10
C GLY A 47 4.91 3.94 6.07
N LEU A 48 4.06 2.90 6.05
CA LEU A 48 4.18 1.74 5.14
C LEU A 48 3.44 1.96 3.82
N ALA A 49 2.43 2.82 3.83
CA ALA A 49 1.70 3.27 2.65
C ALA A 49 1.57 4.80 2.68
N LYS A 50 1.27 5.40 1.54
CA LYS A 50 1.00 6.83 1.43
C LYS A 50 -0.25 7.07 0.58
N CYS A 51 -1.11 7.97 1.04
CA CYS A 51 -2.22 8.46 0.24
C CYS A 51 -1.76 9.65 -0.62
N LEU A 52 -1.77 9.48 -1.95
CA LEU A 52 -1.62 10.57 -2.90
C LEU A 52 -3.01 11.14 -3.20
N SER A 53 -3.22 12.40 -2.85
CA SER A 53 -4.43 13.14 -3.24
C SER A 53 -4.15 13.88 -4.55
N GLY A 54 -4.65 13.33 -5.67
CA GLY A 54 -4.66 14.01 -6.96
C GLY A 54 -5.93 14.85 -7.13
N ALA A 55 -5.98 15.67 -8.20
CA ALA A 55 -7.10 16.56 -8.49
C ALA A 55 -8.46 15.84 -8.68
N MET A 56 -8.44 14.55 -9.04
CA MET A 56 -9.64 13.78 -9.38
C MET A 56 -9.74 12.43 -8.65
N SER A 57 -8.71 12.00 -7.91
CA SER A 57 -8.73 10.72 -7.19
C SER A 57 -7.74 10.67 -6.03
N ARG A 58 -8.09 9.85 -5.02
CA ARG A 58 -7.15 9.42 -3.97
C ARG A 58 -6.54 8.09 -4.37
N GLN A 59 -5.23 8.06 -4.49
CA GLN A 59 -4.45 6.88 -4.82
C GLN A 59 -3.63 6.45 -3.62
N TRP A 60 -3.46 5.14 -3.44
CA TRP A 60 -2.67 4.57 -2.35
C TRP A 60 -1.47 3.88 -2.94
N ILE A 61 -0.28 4.26 -2.47
CA ILE A 61 0.99 3.68 -2.90
C ILE A 61 1.70 3.01 -1.72
N ILE A 62 2.49 1.98 -1.99
CA ILE A 62 3.38 1.37 -1.00
C ILE A 62 4.68 2.17 -0.90
N THR A 63 5.15 2.42 0.32
CA THR A 63 6.43 3.09 0.54
C THR A 63 7.59 2.08 0.52
N GLU A 64 8.82 2.58 0.51
CA GLU A 64 10.00 1.72 0.70
C GLU A 64 9.94 0.94 2.02
N ALA A 65 9.49 1.60 3.09
CA ALA A 65 9.30 0.96 4.39
C ALA A 65 8.22 -0.13 4.34
N GLY A 66 7.14 0.08 3.59
CA GLY A 66 6.10 -0.93 3.34
C GLY A 66 6.65 -2.18 2.65
N ARG A 67 7.50 -2.01 1.64
CA ARG A 67 8.15 -3.14 0.95
C ARG A 67 9.14 -3.87 1.83
N ALA A 68 9.94 -3.12 2.60
CA ALA A 68 10.86 -3.71 3.55
C ALA A 68 10.11 -4.53 4.60
N ALA A 69 8.98 -4.02 5.11
CA ALA A 69 8.11 -4.75 6.03
C ALA A 69 7.52 -6.02 5.39
N LEU A 70 7.06 -5.96 4.14
CA LEU A 70 6.60 -7.16 3.41
C LEU A 70 7.70 -8.21 3.23
N LYS A 71 8.93 -7.77 2.95
CA LYS A 71 10.08 -8.67 2.77
C LYS A 71 10.49 -9.33 4.09
N MET A 72 10.46 -8.59 5.19
CA MET A 72 10.76 -9.12 6.53
C MET A 72 9.73 -10.17 6.97
N GLU A 73 8.43 -9.95 6.71
CA GLU A 73 7.38 -10.94 7.04
C GLU A 73 7.44 -12.19 6.14
N GLY A 74 8.12 -12.13 4.98
CA GLY A 74 8.30 -13.26 4.05
C GLY A 74 9.61 -14.05 4.23
N CYS A 75 10.50 -13.63 5.14
CA CYS A 75 11.78 -14.30 5.41
C CYS A 75 11.73 -15.35 6.54
N ASP A 76 10.55 -15.57 7.14
CA ASP A 76 10.31 -16.53 8.23
C ASP A 76 9.58 -17.82 7.75
N GLY A 77 9.68 -18.14 6.45
CA GLY A 77 9.00 -19.29 5.82
C GLY A 77 9.94 -20.26 5.13
#